data_AF-A0A955FAL9-F1
#
_entry.id   AF-A0A955FAL9-F1
#
_cell.length_a   1.000
_cell.length_b   1.000
_cell.length_c   1.000
_cell.angle_alpha   90.00
_cell.angle_beta   90.00
_cell.angle_gamma   90.00
#
_symmetry.space_group_name_H-M   'P 1'
#
loop_
_entity.id
_entity.type
_entity.pdbx_description
1 polymer ?
#
loop_
_entity_poly.entity_id
_entity_poly.type
_entity_poly.pdbx_seq_one_letter_code
_entity_poly.pdbx_strand_id
1 'polypeptide(L)' 'QKAGASAVVTINDVINIKLPYLAEVNREKLEADLGEGVRVTRTAVMLPSYDADWQLRLLSVLERLGAEMQTGVGM' A
#
# COMPACT_ATOMS: atom_id res chain seq x y z
N GLN A 1 0.61 13.67 8.67
CA GLN A 1 0.45 12.21 8.69
C GLN A 1 -0.84 11.88 7.93
N LYS A 2 -0.77 11.38 6.68
CA LYS A 2 -1.93 11.41 5.76
C LYS A 2 -2.49 10.03 5.31
N ALA A 3 -2.01 8.90 5.82
CA ALA A 3 -2.50 7.58 5.38
C ALA A 3 -2.56 6.48 6.46
N GLY A 4 -2.49 6.82 7.75
CA GLY A 4 -2.51 5.80 8.83
C GLY A 4 -1.38 4.77 8.75
N ALA A 5 -0.35 5.01 7.92
CA ALA A 5 0.78 4.12 7.76
C ALA A 5 1.57 4.06 9.05
N SER A 6 1.59 2.89 9.68
CA SER A 6 2.20 2.70 11.00
C SER A 6 3.71 2.51 10.91
N ALA A 7 4.21 2.02 9.78
CA ALA A 7 5.64 1.91 9.50
C ALA A 7 5.90 1.72 7.99
N VAL A 8 7.01 2.26 7.50
CA VAL A 8 7.59 1.95 6.18
C VAL A 8 8.97 1.36 6.44
N VAL A 9 9.23 0.13 5.97
CA VAL A 9 10.49 -0.58 6.20
C VAL A 9 10.97 -1.21 4.90
N THR A 10 12.24 -1.01 4.54
CA THR A 10 12.83 -1.68 3.36
C THR A 10 13.70 -2.85 3.82
N ILE A 11 13.38 -4.07 3.37
CA ILE A 11 14.08 -5.31 3.73
C ILE A 11 14.27 -6.15 2.46
N ASN A 12 15.49 -6.61 2.18
CA ASN A 12 15.80 -7.45 1.02
C ASN A 12 15.26 -6.87 -0.30
N ASP A 13 15.43 -5.57 -0.49
CA ASP A 13 14.95 -4.85 -1.67
C ASP A 13 13.39 -4.83 -1.83
N VAL A 14 12.68 -5.03 -0.73
CA VAL A 14 11.22 -4.93 -0.68
C VAL A 14 10.81 -3.90 0.36
N ILE A 15 10.08 -2.88 -0.07
CA ILE A 15 9.46 -1.90 0.82
C ILE A 15 8.18 -2.51 1.36
N ASN A 16 8.09 -2.57 2.68
CA ASN A 16 6.98 -3.07 3.46
C ASN A 16 6.30 -1.89 4.16
N ILE A 17 5.07 -1.62 3.77
CA ILE A 17 4.25 -0.55 4.34
C ILE A 17 3.22 -1.20 5.25
N LYS A 18 3.35 -1.04 6.56
CA LYS A 18 2.39 -1.62 7.53
C LYS A 18 1.14 -0.76 7.62
N LEU A 19 0.01 -1.38 7.32
CA LEU A 19 -1.32 -0.80 7.31
C LEU A 19 -2.27 -1.76 8.07
N PRO A 20 -2.46 -1.57 9.38
CA PRO A 20 -3.21 -2.51 10.21
C PRO A 20 -4.70 -2.63 9.82
N TYR A 21 -5.27 -1.59 9.19
CA TYR A 21 -6.64 -1.56 8.70
C TYR A 21 -6.86 -2.38 7.40
N LEU A 22 -5.79 -2.88 6.76
CA LEU A 22 -5.94 -3.73 5.56
C LEU A 22 -6.67 -5.06 5.83
N ALA A 23 -6.81 -5.44 7.09
CA ALA A 23 -7.55 -6.64 7.46
C ALA A 23 -9.04 -6.54 7.08
N GLU A 24 -9.57 -5.32 7.01
CA GLU A 24 -10.98 -5.01 6.81
C GLU A 24 -11.30 -4.57 5.36
N VAL A 25 -10.29 -4.39 4.50
CA VAL A 25 -10.47 -3.98 3.10
C VAL A 25 -10.40 -5.17 2.13
N ASN A 26 -10.97 -4.99 0.94
CA ASN A 26 -10.88 -5.98 -0.13
C ASN A 26 -9.47 -5.99 -0.74
N ARG A 27 -8.62 -6.90 -0.25
CA ARG A 27 -7.21 -7.02 -0.66
C ARG A 27 -7.03 -7.35 -2.13
N GLU A 28 -7.89 -8.19 -2.71
CA GLU A 28 -7.79 -8.59 -4.13
C GLU A 28 -8.07 -7.39 -5.04
N LYS A 29 -9.11 -6.63 -4.72
CA LYS A 29 -9.42 -5.37 -5.41
C LYS A 29 -8.29 -4.36 -5.26
N LEU A 30 -7.73 -4.23 -4.06
CA LEU A 30 -6.63 -3.30 -3.79
C LEU A 30 -5.35 -3.72 -4.53
N GLU A 31 -4.98 -5.00 -4.53
CA GLU A 31 -3.82 -5.50 -5.26
C GLU A 31 -3.98 -5.28 -6.78
N ALA A 32 -5.17 -5.56 -7.32
CA ALA A 32 -5.50 -5.29 -8.71
C ALA A 32 -5.46 -3.79 -9.05
N ASP A 33 -5.90 -2.93 -8.13
CA ASP A 33 -5.85 -1.47 -8.33
C ASP A 33 -4.39 -0.99 -8.29
N LEU A 34 -3.62 -1.38 -7.28
CA LEU A 34 -2.24 -0.93 -7.07
C LEU A 34 -1.29 -1.34 -8.21
N GLY A 35 -1.58 -2.43 -8.91
CA GLY A 35 -0.91 -2.82 -10.16
C GLY A 35 0.15 -3.91 -9.99
N GLU A 36 0.74 -4.31 -11.13
CA GLU A 36 1.72 -5.41 -11.17
C GLU A 36 2.96 -5.14 -10.31
N GLY A 37 3.41 -6.20 -9.61
CA GLY A 37 4.58 -6.15 -8.73
C GLY A 37 4.29 -5.62 -7.33
N VAL A 38 3.09 -5.13 -7.06
CA VAL A 38 2.63 -4.78 -5.71
C VAL A 38 1.93 -5.98 -5.10
N ARG A 39 2.26 -6.32 -3.86
CA ARG A 39 1.64 -7.43 -3.12
C ARG A 39 0.98 -6.93 -1.86
N VAL A 40 -0.29 -7.26 -1.68
CA VAL A 40 -1.08 -6.83 -0.53
C VAL A 40 -1.27 -8.01 0.42
N THR A 41 -0.83 -7.83 1.66
CA THR A 41 -1.07 -8.77 2.76
C THR A 41 -2.16 -8.23 3.68
N ARG A 42 -2.57 -9.04 4.67
CA ARG A 42 -3.58 -8.64 5.66
C ARG A 42 -3.21 -7.38 6.44
N THR A 43 -1.93 -7.04 6.53
CA THR A 43 -1.45 -5.93 7.37
C THR A 43 -0.36 -5.10 6.72
N ALA A 44 0.02 -5.38 5.48
CA ALA A 44 1.09 -4.66 4.81
C ALA A 44 0.96 -4.69 3.28
N VAL A 45 1.40 -3.60 2.65
CA VAL A 45 1.66 -3.55 1.21
C VAL A 45 3.14 -3.70 0.97
N MET A 46 3.50 -4.51 -0.02
CA MET A 46 4.86 -4.82 -0.39
C MET A 46 5.11 -4.38 -1.83
N LEU A 47 6.20 -3.65 -2.06
CA LEU A 47 6.64 -3.24 -3.40
C LEU A 47 8.16 -3.43 -3.55
N PRO A 48 8.66 -3.74 -4.76
CA PRO A 48 10.09 -3.81 -5.02
C PRO A 48 10.75 -2.43 -4.91
N SER A 49 11.99 -2.37 -4.40
CA SER A 49 12.80 -1.14 -4.36
C SER A 49 13.91 -1.08 -5.41
N TYR A 50 14.15 -2.15 -6.17
CA TYR A 50 15.18 -2.19 -7.21
C TYR A 50 14.84 -1.30 -8.42
N ASP A 51 13.57 -0.96 -8.61
CA ASP A 51 13.12 -0.10 -9.70
C ASP A 51 13.46 1.37 -9.39
N ALA A 52 14.11 2.10 -10.31
CA ALA A 52 14.42 3.52 -10.12
C ALA A 52 13.18 4.38 -9.80
N ASP A 53 12.01 3.95 -10.28
CA ASP A 53 10.71 4.61 -10.08
C ASP A 53 9.96 4.14 -8.82
N TRP A 54 10.60 3.39 -7.91
CA TRP A 54 9.94 2.87 -6.71
C TRP A 54 9.32 3.97 -5.84
N GLN A 55 9.93 5.15 -5.79
CA GLN A 55 9.42 6.30 -5.02
C GLN A 55 8.11 6.84 -5.60
N LEU A 56 8.04 6.96 -6.92
CA LEU A 56 6.84 7.38 -7.64
C LEU A 56 5.73 6.34 -7.44
N ARG A 57 6.05 5.05 -7.61
CA ARG A 57 5.11 3.96 -7.35
C ARG A 57 4.61 3.96 -5.91
N LEU A 58 5.49 4.13 -4.93
CA LEU A 58 5.15 4.23 -3.52
C LEU A 58 4.19 5.40 -3.27
N LEU A 59 4.47 6.57 -3.85
CA LEU A 59 3.61 7.73 -3.70
C LEU A 59 2.22 7.47 -4.29
N SER A 60 2.15 6.92 -5.51
CA SER A 60 0.88 6.53 -6.14
C SER A 60 0.11 5.50 -5.32
N VAL A 61 0.80 4.52 -4.73
CA VAL A 61 0.19 3.51 -3.84
C VAL A 61 -0.40 4.19 -2.60
N LEU A 62 0.35 5.08 -1.94
CA LEU A 62 -0.11 5.81 -0.76
C LEU A 62 -1.28 6.75 -1.06
N GLU A 63 -1.29 7.40 -2.22
CA GLU A 63 -2.40 8.25 -2.65
C GLU A 63 -3.68 7.44 -2.89
N ARG A 64 -3.57 6.28 -3.56
CA ARG A 64 -4.71 5.38 -3.82
C ARG A 64 -5.26 4.79 -2.54
N LEU A 65 -4.39 4.33 -1.63
CA LEU A 65 -4.78 3.89 -0.29
C LEU A 65 -5.51 5.00 0.50
N GLY A 66 -5.00 6.24 0.41
CA GLY A 66 -5.65 7.39 1.02
C GLY A 66 -7.03 7.69 0.43
N ALA A 67 -7.21 7.51 -0.88
CA ALA A 67 -8.49 7.69 -1.55
C ALA A 67 -9.51 6.59 -1.18
N GLU A 68 -9.09 5.33 -1.16
CA GLU A 68 -9.96 4.20 -0.75
C GLU A 68 -10.35 4.27 0.72
N MET A 69 -9.46 4.72 1.62
CA MET A 69 -9.83 4.94 3.02
C MET A 69 -10.86 6.04 3.20
N GLN A 70 -10.77 7.14 2.42
CA GLN A 70 -11.75 8.22 2.48
C GLN A 70 -13.12 7.80 1.93
N THR A 71 -13.16 6.84 1.00
CA THR A 71 -14.41 6.31 0.44
C THR A 71 -14.98 5.14 1.25
N GLY A 72 -14.15 4.34 1.92
CA GLY A 72 -14.57 3.24 2.79
C GLY A 72 -15.00 3.65 4.20
N VAL A 73 -14.58 4.81 4.69
CA VAL A 73 -15.01 5.39 5.99
C VAL A 73 -16.36 6.13 5.87
N GLY A 74 -16.99 6.11 4.69
CA GLY A 74 -18.25 6.77 4.41
C GLY A 74 -19.35 5.82 3.92
N MET A 75 -19.67 4.77 4.68
CA MET A 75 -20.99 4.10 4.61
C MET A 75 -21.33 3.41 5.93
#